data_AF-A0A7C5AA44-F1
#
_entry.id   AF-A0A7C5AA44-F1
#
_cell.length_a   1.000
_cell.length_b   1.000
_cell.length_c   1.000
_cell.angle_alpha   90.00
_cell.angle_beta   90.00
_cell.angle_gamma   90.00
#
_symmetry.space_group_name_H-M   'P 1'
#
loop_
_entity.id
_entity.type
_entity.pdbx_description
1 polymer ?
#
loop_
_entity_poly.entity_id
_entity_poly.type
_entity_poly.pdbx_seq_one_letter_code
_entity_poly.pdbx_strand_id
1 'polypeptide(L)'
;MGEGRGYGKVILFNEHFVVHGIPCIVSAIDRYTTCRVERAVGSGWVVEDLRPATPGYKEEKLGQQRESIRRMLAAAGVEPREFGLRITFGGNLVAASGIGASAASCV
;
A
#
# COMPACT_ATOMS: atom_id res chain seq x y z
N MET A 1 16.29 9.11 3.97
CA MET A 1 15.50 7.88 4.19
C MET A 1 14.17 8.30 4.75
N GLY A 2 13.07 7.85 4.15
CA GLY A 2 11.71 8.09 4.67
C GLY A 2 11.06 6.78 5.09
N GLU A 3 10.28 6.80 6.17
CA GLU A 3 9.46 5.67 6.62
C GLU A 3 8.04 6.16 6.89
N GLY A 4 7.06 5.41 6.39
CA GLY A 4 5.63 5.64 6.60
C GLY A 4 4.92 4.37 7.05
N ARG A 5 3.73 4.53 7.62
CA ARG A 5 2.88 3.42 8.09
C ARG A 5 1.42 3.66 7.72
N GLY A 6 0.80 2.65 7.10
CA GLY A 6 -0.63 2.63 6.80
C GLY A 6 -1.34 1.49 7.52
N TYR A 7 -2.43 1.80 8.22
CA TYR A 7 -3.19 0.80 8.95
C TYR A 7 -4.10 -0.04 8.05
N GLY A 8 -4.27 -1.31 8.40
CA GLY A 8 -5.38 -2.11 7.86
C GLY A 8 -6.72 -1.61 8.38
N LYS A 9 -7.81 -2.10 7.79
CA LYS A 9 -9.17 -1.74 8.18
C LYS A 9 -10.10 -2.93 8.22
N VAL A 10 -11.16 -2.79 9.00
CA VAL A 10 -12.36 -3.63 8.96
C VAL A 10 -13.60 -2.75 8.82
N ILE A 11 -14.58 -3.19 8.04
CA ILE A 11 -15.90 -2.55 8.01
C ILE A 11 -16.71 -3.21 9.12
N LEU A 12 -17.12 -2.42 10.12
CA LEU A 12 -17.88 -2.93 11.27
C LEU A 12 -19.37 -3.02 10.94
N PHE A 13 -19.90 -2.04 10.20
CA PHE A 13 -21.32 -1.95 9.86
C PHE A 13 -21.52 -1.46 8.44
N ASN A 14 -22.58 -1.96 7.81
CA ASN A 14 -23.14 -1.46 6.55
C ASN A 14 -22.20 -1.59 5.33
N GLU A 15 -21.48 -2.71 5.22
CA GLU A 15 -20.93 -3.11 3.92
C GLU A 15 -22.07 -3.24 2.89
N HIS A 16 -21.80 -2.86 1.64
CA HIS A 16 -22.75 -2.73 0.53
C HIS A 16 -23.81 -1.63 0.67
N PHE A 17 -24.42 -1.44 1.84
CA PHE A 17 -25.42 -0.37 2.03
C PHE A 17 -24.86 1.04 1.83
N VAL A 18 -23.56 1.24 2.09
CA VAL A 18 -22.88 2.51 1.87
C VAL A 18 -22.96 3.03 0.44
N VAL A 19 -23.01 2.14 -0.55
CA VAL A 19 -23.13 2.56 -1.96
C VAL A 19 -24.54 3.06 -2.32
N HIS A 20 -25.50 2.91 -1.40
CA HIS A 20 -26.88 3.40 -1.51
C HIS A 20 -27.16 4.60 -0.58
N GLY A 21 -26.12 5.24 -0.05
CA GLY A 21 -26.24 6.45 0.78
C GLY A 21 -26.51 6.19 2.27
N ILE A 22 -26.48 4.93 2.72
CA ILE A 22 -26.62 4.58 4.14
C ILE A 22 -25.22 4.63 4.78
N PRO A 23 -24.97 5.43 5.84
CA PRO A 23 -23.63 5.54 6.43
C PRO A 23 -23.04 4.19 6.88
N CYS A 24 -21.72 4.03 6.74
CA CYS A 24 -20.99 2.88 7.26
C CYS A 24 -20.02 3.28 8.37
N ILE A 25 -19.68 2.31 9.21
CA ILE A 25 -18.65 2.45 10.24
C ILE A 25 -17.49 1.56 9.85
N VAL A 26 -16.32 2.18 9.68
CA VAL A 26 -15.07 1.51 9.36
C VAL A 26 -14.08 1.79 10.48
N SER A 27 -13.37 0.76 10.92
CA SER A 27 -12.32 0.91 11.92
C SER A 27 -10.98 0.56 11.33
N ALA A 28 -9.98 1.40 11.61
CA ALA A 28 -8.60 0.96 11.52
C ALA A 28 -8.36 -0.15 12.55
N ILE A 29 -7.45 -1.08 12.23
CA ILE A 29 -6.95 -2.09 13.17
C ILE A 29 -5.53 -1.73 13.58
N ASP A 30 -5.04 -2.37 14.65
CA ASP A 30 -3.68 -2.15 15.18
C ASP A 30 -2.57 -2.66 14.23
N ARG A 31 -2.93 -3.47 13.23
CA ARG A 31 -2.01 -4.00 12.22
C ARG A 31 -1.80 -3.01 11.07
N TYR A 32 -0.57 -2.91 10.61
CA TYR A 32 -0.16 -1.93 9.61
C TYR A 32 0.84 -2.49 8.58
N THR A 33 0.86 -1.86 7.41
CA THR A 33 1.94 -1.96 6.43
C THR A 33 2.95 -0.84 6.71
N THR A 34 4.24 -1.16 6.69
CA THR A 34 5.31 -0.15 6.67
C THR A 34 5.82 0.03 5.25
N CYS A 35 6.23 1.25 4.91
CA CYS A 35 6.90 1.57 3.65
C CYS A 35 8.17 2.35 3.94
N ARG A 36 9.31 1.84 3.47
CA ARG A 36 10.61 2.47 3.62
C ARG A 36 11.13 2.88 2.25
N VAL A 37 11.51 4.14 2.11
CA VAL A 37 11.99 4.71 0.84
C VAL A 37 13.41 5.25 1.01
N GLU A 38 14.29 4.75 0.18
CA GLU A 38 15.71 5.08 0.16
C GLU A 38 16.12 5.52 -1.25
N ARG A 39 17.07 6.46 -1.34
CA ARG A 39 17.72 6.76 -2.62
C ARG A 39 18.60 5.57 -3.01
N ALA A 40 18.63 5.27 -4.29
CA ALA A 40 19.44 4.23 -4.88
C ALA A 40 20.22 4.78 -6.07
N VAL A 41 21.30 4.09 -6.45
CA VAL A 41 22.06 4.39 -7.67
C VAL A 41 21.23 4.01 -8.89
N GLY A 42 21.33 4.80 -9.96
CA GLY A 42 20.60 4.57 -11.22
C GLY A 42 19.39 5.48 -11.38
N SER A 43 18.42 5.03 -12.18
CA SER A 43 17.16 5.72 -12.45
C SER A 43 15.97 4.78 -12.26
N GLY A 44 14.78 5.35 -12.06
CA GLY A 44 13.55 4.61 -11.81
C GLY A 44 13.40 4.20 -10.34
N TRP A 45 12.61 3.16 -10.13
CA TRP A 45 12.34 2.65 -8.78
C TRP A 45 12.22 1.13 -8.78
N VAL A 46 12.62 0.53 -7.67
CA VAL A 46 12.48 -0.91 -7.40
C VAL A 46 11.68 -1.12 -6.13
N VAL A 47 10.87 -2.18 -6.13
CA VAL A 47 10.01 -2.55 -5.00
C VAL A 47 10.43 -3.91 -4.47
N GLU A 48 10.65 -3.96 -3.17
CA GLU A 48 10.82 -5.19 -2.41
C GLU A 48 9.62 -5.34 -1.47
N ASP A 49 8.71 -6.26 -1.78
CA ASP A 49 7.51 -6.49 -0.98
C ASP A 49 7.72 -7.65 0.00
N LEU A 50 8.09 -7.33 1.24
CA LEU A 50 8.34 -8.27 2.33
C LEU A 50 7.12 -8.45 3.24
N ARG A 51 5.94 -7.93 2.87
CA ARG A 51 4.73 -8.07 3.69
C ARG A 51 4.36 -9.54 3.86
N PRO A 52 3.89 -9.98 5.03
CA PRO A 52 3.18 -11.25 5.11
C PRO A 52 1.93 -11.17 4.21
N ALA A 53 1.63 -12.22 3.46
CA ALA A 53 0.51 -12.22 2.52
C ALA A 53 -0.10 -13.62 2.42
N THR A 54 -1.40 -13.70 2.09
CA THR A 54 -2.00 -14.98 1.69
C THR A 54 -1.39 -15.47 0.37
N PRO A 55 -1.35 -16.79 0.12
CA PRO A 55 -0.80 -17.34 -1.13
C PRO A 55 -1.42 -16.68 -2.38
N GLY A 56 -0.58 -16.32 -3.36
CA GLY A 56 -0.99 -15.71 -4.63
C GLY A 56 -1.31 -14.21 -4.58
N TYR A 57 -1.49 -13.61 -3.40
CA TYR A 57 -1.93 -12.22 -3.29
C TYR A 57 -0.96 -11.23 -3.95
N LYS A 58 0.35 -11.39 -3.74
CA LYS A 58 1.35 -10.45 -4.26
C LYS A 58 1.43 -10.53 -5.78
N GLU A 59 1.39 -11.74 -6.32
CA GLU A 59 1.44 -12.03 -7.75
C GLU A 59 0.22 -11.43 -8.45
N GLU A 60 -0.98 -11.68 -7.92
CA GLU A 60 -2.24 -11.14 -8.44
C GLU A 60 -2.30 -9.61 -8.39
N LYS A 61 -1.70 -8.99 -7.35
CA LYS A 61 -1.77 -7.54 -7.12
C LYS A 61 -0.56 -6.77 -7.64
N LEU A 62 0.46 -7.42 -8.18
CA LEU A 62 1.71 -6.79 -8.61
C LEU A 62 1.47 -5.64 -9.61
N GLY A 63 0.64 -5.87 -10.62
CA GLY A 63 0.31 -4.83 -11.62
C GLY A 63 -0.38 -3.62 -10.98
N GLN A 64 -1.34 -3.86 -10.08
CA GLN A 64 -2.07 -2.80 -9.37
C GLN A 64 -1.14 -2.03 -8.42
N GLN A 65 -0.23 -2.71 -7.73
CA GLN A 65 0.76 -2.10 -6.84
C GLN A 65 1.73 -1.19 -7.62
N ARG A 66 2.24 -1.65 -8.76
CA ARG A 66 3.15 -0.84 -9.58
C ARG A 66 2.47 0.41 -10.10
N GLU A 67 1.22 0.29 -10.54
CA GLU A 67 0.43 1.41 -11.00
C GLU A 67 0.12 2.40 -9.86
N SER A 68 -0.22 1.92 -8.66
CA SER A 68 -0.47 2.82 -7.53
C SER A 68 0.78 3.60 -7.12
N ILE A 69 1.95 2.95 -7.08
CA ILE A 69 3.23 3.61 -6.80
C ILE A 69 3.55 4.66 -7.85
N ARG A 70 3.38 4.34 -9.13
CA ARG A 70 3.56 5.30 -10.22
C ARG A 70 2.68 6.54 -10.04
N ARG A 71 1.40 6.35 -9.69
CA ARG A 71 0.45 7.45 -9.45
C ARG A 71 0.84 8.28 -8.23
N MET A 72 1.27 7.65 -7.15
CA MET A 72 1.71 8.35 -5.94
C MET A 72 2.95 9.21 -6.19
N LEU A 73 3.95 8.65 -6.89
CA LEU A 73 5.15 9.41 -7.27
C LEU A 73 4.79 10.61 -8.17
N ALA A 74 3.92 10.40 -9.16
CA ALA A 74 3.45 11.47 -10.02
C ALA A 74 2.68 12.56 -9.24
N ALA A 75 1.77 12.18 -8.34
CA ALA A 75 1.03 13.10 -7.49
C ALA A 75 1.93 13.88 -6.53
N ALA A 76 3.03 13.27 -6.08
CA ALA A 76 4.05 13.92 -5.25
C ALA A 76 5.05 14.76 -6.06
N GLY A 77 4.94 14.82 -7.39
CA GLY A 77 5.91 15.50 -8.26
C GLY A 77 7.30 14.86 -8.26
N VAL A 78 7.39 13.57 -7.92
CA VAL A 78 8.65 12.83 -7.84
C VAL A 78 8.89 12.05 -9.12
N GLU A 79 9.91 12.45 -9.87
CA GLU A 79 10.39 11.72 -11.05
C GLU A 79 11.82 11.24 -10.82
N PRO A 80 12.03 9.94 -10.49
CA PRO A 80 13.36 9.40 -10.22
C PRO A 80 14.15 9.19 -11.52
N ARG A 81 14.54 10.28 -12.19
CA ARG A 81 15.34 10.25 -13.43
C ARG A 81 16.84 10.28 -13.12
N GLU A 82 17.25 11.20 -12.26
CA GLU A 82 18.66 11.42 -11.90
C GLU A 82 19.11 10.60 -10.68
N PHE A 83 18.16 9.97 -10.00
CA PHE A 83 18.41 9.06 -8.88
C PHE A 83 17.37 7.94 -8.88
N GLY A 84 17.76 6.77 -8.37
CA GLY A 84 16.87 5.65 -8.19
C GLY A 84 16.14 5.72 -6.84
N LEU A 85 15.03 5.02 -6.72
CA LEU A 85 14.36 4.77 -5.45
C LEU A 85 14.33 3.27 -5.15
N ARG A 86 14.66 2.89 -3.92
CA ARG A 86 14.36 1.58 -3.35
C ARG A 86 13.20 1.73 -2.39
N ILE A 87 12.13 0.99 -2.65
CA ILE A 87 10.90 0.98 -1.86
C ILE A 87 10.77 -0.40 -1.23
N THR A 88 10.80 -0.49 0.09
CA THR A 88 10.63 -1.76 0.81
C THR A 88 9.33 -1.71 1.60
N PHE A 89 8.41 -2.64 1.32
CA PHE A 89 7.19 -2.82 2.10
C PHE A 89 7.35 -3.91 3.14
N GLY A 90 6.82 -3.68 4.34
CA GLY A 90 6.82 -4.64 5.44
C GLY A 90 5.67 -4.39 6.42
N GLY A 91 5.93 -4.61 7.71
CA GLY A 91 4.94 -4.46 8.77
C GLY A 91 4.26 -5.77 9.13
N ASN A 92 3.24 -5.69 10.00
CA ASN A 92 2.59 -6.86 10.60
C ASN A 92 1.17 -7.11 10.07
N LEU A 93 0.68 -6.29 9.13
CA LEU A 93 -0.56 -6.54 8.42
C LEU A 93 -0.38 -7.65 7.38
N VAL A 94 -1.14 -8.73 7.52
CA VAL A 94 -1.21 -9.78 6.49
C VAL A 94 -1.99 -9.24 5.29
N ALA A 95 -1.33 -9.14 4.14
CA ALA A 95 -1.94 -8.70 2.91
C ALA A 95 -2.92 -9.78 2.40
N ALA A 96 -4.21 -9.45 2.50
CA ALA A 96 -5.33 -10.32 2.15
C ALA A 96 -6.51 -9.49 1.62
N SER A 97 -7.51 -10.15 1.04
CA SER A 97 -8.75 -9.48 0.64
C SER A 97 -9.54 -8.97 1.85
N GLY A 98 -10.27 -7.86 1.69
CA GLY A 98 -11.15 -7.29 2.74
C GLY A 98 -10.47 -6.44 3.82
N ILE A 99 -9.19 -6.69 4.13
CA ILE A 99 -8.44 -6.02 5.23
C ILE A 99 -7.88 -4.64 4.88
N GLY A 100 -8.10 -4.17 3.65
CA GLY A 100 -7.59 -2.87 3.18
C GLY A 100 -6.08 -2.82 2.95
N ALA A 101 -5.42 -3.96 2.69
CA ALA A 101 -3.96 -4.02 2.53
C ALA A 101 -3.41 -3.20 1.36
N SER A 102 -4.17 -3.02 0.27
CA SER A 102 -3.78 -2.17 -0.85
C SER A 102 -3.82 -0.67 -0.48
N ALA A 103 -4.84 -0.25 0.26
CA ALA A 103 -4.93 1.10 0.79
C ALA A 103 -3.80 1.36 1.79
N ALA A 104 -3.54 0.42 2.71
CA ALA A 104 -2.46 0.50 3.68
C ALA A 104 -1.06 0.67 3.04
N SER A 105 -0.84 0.17 1.82
CA SER A 105 0.42 0.42 1.10
C SER A 105 0.52 1.77 0.38
N CYS A 106 -0.59 2.52 0.28
CA CYS A 106 -0.63 3.81 -0.41
C CYS A 106 -0.69 5.03 0.54
N VAL A 107 -0.86 4.80 1.84
CA VAL A 107 -0.82 5.83 2.90
C VAL A 107 0.62 6.02 3.36
#